data_AF-A0A485KCK4-F1
#
_entry.id   AF-A0A485KCK4-F1
#
_cell.length_a   1.000
_cell.length_b   1.000
_cell.length_c   1.000
_cell.angle_alpha   90.00
_cell.angle_beta   90.00
_cell.angle_gamma   90.00
#
_symmetry.space_group_name_H-M   'P 1'
#
loop_
_entity.id
_entity.type
_entity.pdbx_description
1 polymer ?
#
loop_
_entity_poly.entity_id
_entity_poly.type
_entity_poly.pdbx_seq_one_letter_code
_entity_poly.pdbx_strand_id
1 'polypeptide(L)'
;MNQSQCGLNTTTLGLIWNAAVVALLTPNVLRLVCGFQSGMYYDMRAFRKLPAACEFPRDAATVDAVLTPWLDRHGLDRLPVLLTCVAKMYTPVVEYAVHFDRLDVFESLTEMGRRRSCDASANLLVLAATQGHVAMCAHLVACGYVVRLVDAANAAALRGHVQVLALLVHESMAWVLKETLENTVWGDQVDLLVWLCDT
;
A
#
# COMPACT_ATOMS: atom_id res chain seq x y z
N MET A 1 7.60 79.26 4.05
CA MET A 1 7.65 79.00 2.59
C MET A 1 9.02 78.43 2.25
N ASN A 2 9.00 77.43 1.37
CA ASN A 2 10.10 76.75 0.67
C ASN A 2 10.81 75.54 1.31
N GLN A 3 10.40 74.39 0.77
CA GLN A 3 11.01 73.06 0.75
C GLN A 3 12.28 73.03 -0.10
N SER A 4 13.18 72.05 0.13
CA SER A 4 13.66 71.07 -0.88
C SER A 4 14.77 70.14 -0.31
N GLN A 5 14.46 68.83 -0.21
CA GLN A 5 15.11 67.67 -0.87
C GLN A 5 16.43 67.20 -0.22
N CYS A 6 16.48 66.10 0.54
CA CYS A 6 16.25 64.67 0.20
C CYS A 6 17.28 64.12 -0.82
N GLY A 7 18.19 63.28 -0.32
CA GLY A 7 19.22 62.60 -1.10
C GLY A 7 19.88 61.47 -0.30
N LEU A 8 19.09 60.49 0.16
CA LEU A 8 19.64 59.22 0.63
C LEU A 8 19.73 58.29 -0.58
N ASN A 9 20.95 58.14 -1.10
CA ASN A 9 21.29 57.23 -2.18
C ASN A 9 21.13 55.78 -1.71
N THR A 10 20.01 55.13 -2.06
CA THR A 10 19.81 53.69 -1.96
C THR A 10 20.33 53.01 -3.22
N THR A 11 21.61 52.65 -3.22
CA THR A 11 22.19 51.72 -4.20
C THR A 11 23.17 50.76 -3.52
N THR A 12 22.62 49.81 -2.77
CA THR A 12 23.28 48.53 -2.47
C THR A 12 22.40 47.42 -3.00
N LEU A 13 22.55 47.19 -4.30
CA LEU A 13 21.99 46.09 -5.05
C LEU A 13 22.91 44.88 -4.82
N GLY A 14 22.60 44.07 -3.81
CA GLY A 14 23.40 42.90 -3.46
C GLY A 14 22.88 42.19 -2.22
N LEU A 15 22.04 41.18 -2.44
CA LEU A 15 21.70 40.14 -1.46
C LEU A 15 21.13 40.61 -0.11
N ILE A 16 20.06 41.41 -0.14
CA ILE A 16 19.11 41.34 0.99
C ILE A 16 18.30 40.06 0.77
N TRP A 17 18.83 38.92 1.22
CA TRP A 17 17.93 37.87 1.64
C TRP A 17 16.99 38.53 2.64
N ASN A 18 15.73 38.66 2.26
CA ASN A 18 14.70 39.27 3.08
C ASN A 18 14.86 38.70 4.50
N ALA A 19 15.12 39.53 5.52
CA ALA A 19 15.40 39.02 6.87
C ALA A 19 14.28 38.07 7.35
N ALA A 20 13.05 38.30 6.85
CA ALA A 20 11.91 37.40 6.98
C ALA A 20 12.14 36.02 6.36
N VAL A 21 12.69 35.91 5.15
CA VAL A 21 13.04 34.64 4.49
C VAL A 21 14.13 33.90 5.26
N VAL A 22 15.17 34.60 5.71
CA VAL A 22 16.23 34.00 6.54
C VAL A 22 15.65 33.47 7.86
N ALA A 23 14.82 34.26 8.52
CA ALA A 23 14.15 33.86 9.76
C ALA A 23 13.21 32.66 9.55
N LEU A 24 12.41 32.65 8.48
CA LEU A 24 11.50 31.54 8.16
C LEU A 24 12.24 30.26 7.80
N LEU A 25 13.42 30.35 7.18
CA LEU A 25 14.26 29.20 6.83
C LEU A 25 15.14 28.73 8.00
N THR A 26 15.14 29.43 9.13
CA THR A 26 15.90 29.02 10.31
C THR A 26 15.24 27.77 10.92
N PRO A 27 15.98 26.66 11.17
CA PRO A 27 15.40 25.38 11.57
C PRO A 27 14.45 25.46 12.77
N ASN A 28 14.74 26.32 13.74
CA ASN A 28 13.91 26.49 14.93
C ASN A 28 12.56 27.14 14.63
N VAL A 29 12.55 28.17 13.78
CA VAL A 29 11.32 28.86 13.36
C VAL A 29 10.51 27.95 12.45
N LEU A 30 11.16 27.24 11.53
CA LEU A 30 10.50 26.32 10.62
C LEU A 30 9.84 25.15 11.38
N ARG A 31 10.51 24.61 12.42
CA ARG A 31 9.91 23.62 13.35
C ARG A 31 8.72 24.19 14.12
N LEU A 32 8.79 25.43 14.60
CA LEU A 32 7.66 26.08 15.28
C LEU A 32 6.48 26.30 14.33
N VAL A 33 6.73 26.78 13.11
CA VAL A 33 5.70 26.95 12.07
C VAL A 33 5.05 25.61 11.73
N CYS A 34 5.84 24.56 11.50
CA CYS A 34 5.31 23.22 11.27
C CYS A 34 4.57 22.64 12.49
N GLY A 35 5.00 22.97 13.70
CA GLY A 35 4.33 22.56 14.95
C GLY A 35 3.00 23.27 15.21
N PHE A 36 2.82 24.48 14.67
CA PHE A 36 1.57 25.25 14.75
C PHE A 36 0.63 25.06 13.56
N GLN A 37 1.12 24.52 12.44
CA GLN A 37 0.26 24.20 11.29
C GLN A 37 -0.49 22.89 11.53
N SER A 38 -1.80 22.97 11.74
CA SER A 38 -2.70 21.83 11.60
C SER A 38 -2.79 21.43 10.13
N GLY A 39 -1.89 20.54 9.71
CA GLY A 39 -1.67 20.27 8.30
C GLY A 39 -1.37 18.81 8.00
N MET A 40 -1.84 18.37 6.83
CA MET A 40 -1.39 17.15 6.19
C MET A 40 -0.17 17.48 5.34
N TYR A 41 0.88 16.67 5.39
CA TYR A 41 2.04 16.84 4.50
C TYR A 41 1.59 16.92 3.03
N TYR A 42 2.24 17.76 2.23
CA TYR A 42 1.81 18.04 0.87
C TYR A 42 1.71 16.78 0.00
N ASP A 43 2.68 15.87 0.15
CA ASP A 43 2.73 14.57 -0.51
C ASP A 43 1.56 13.65 -0.12
N MET A 44 0.95 13.84 1.05
CA MET A 44 -0.17 13.03 1.53
C MET A 44 -1.52 13.49 0.98
N ARG A 45 -1.59 14.65 0.30
CA ARG A 45 -2.84 15.19 -0.24
C ARG A 45 -3.48 14.27 -1.29
N ALA A 46 -2.69 13.47 -1.99
CA ALA A 46 -3.19 12.54 -3.01
C ALA A 46 -4.19 11.53 -2.42
N PHE A 47 -3.96 11.08 -1.18
CA PHE A 47 -4.81 10.09 -0.48
C PHE A 47 -6.16 10.64 -0.02
N ARG A 48 -6.38 11.97 -0.10
CA ARG A 48 -7.72 12.56 0.11
C ARG A 48 -8.69 12.24 -1.01
N LYS A 49 -8.20 11.89 -2.20
CA LYS A 49 -9.04 11.50 -3.35
C LYS A 49 -9.63 10.10 -3.19
N LEU A 50 -9.04 9.28 -2.32
CA LEU A 50 -9.50 7.93 -2.06
C LEU A 50 -10.77 7.93 -1.18
N PRO A 51 -11.69 6.96 -1.38
CA PRO A 51 -12.84 6.74 -0.52
C PRO A 51 -12.50 6.69 0.97
N ALA A 52 -13.50 6.91 1.82
CA ALA A 52 -13.31 6.83 3.28
C ALA A 52 -12.92 5.40 3.72
N ALA A 53 -13.53 4.39 3.09
CA ALA A 53 -13.17 2.99 3.18
C ALA A 53 -12.97 2.48 1.75
N CYS A 54 -11.81 1.89 1.47
CA CYS A 54 -11.54 1.21 0.21
C CYS A 54 -11.83 -0.28 0.40
N GLU A 55 -12.44 -0.91 -0.59
CA GLU A 55 -12.74 -2.34 -0.60
C GLU A 55 -11.95 -3.02 -1.72
N PHE A 56 -11.06 -3.95 -1.37
CA PHE A 56 -10.40 -4.78 -2.37
C PHE A 56 -11.27 -5.99 -2.76
N PRO A 57 -11.30 -6.40 -4.03
CA PRO A 57 -10.53 -5.85 -5.17
C PRO A 57 -11.22 -4.68 -5.89
N ARG A 58 -12.43 -4.27 -5.48
CA ARG A 58 -13.24 -3.24 -6.17
C ARG A 58 -12.47 -1.93 -6.40
N ASP A 59 -11.74 -1.46 -5.40
CA ASP A 59 -11.02 -0.18 -5.42
C ASP A 59 -9.53 -0.32 -5.78
N ALA A 60 -9.06 -1.51 -6.16
CA ALA A 60 -7.64 -1.79 -6.39
C ALA A 60 -7.02 -0.82 -7.41
N ALA A 61 -7.68 -0.57 -8.54
CA ALA A 61 -7.21 0.36 -9.56
C ALA A 61 -7.19 1.82 -9.08
N THR A 62 -8.19 2.22 -8.27
CA THR A 62 -8.26 3.58 -7.70
C THR A 62 -7.13 3.81 -6.70
N VAL A 63 -6.84 2.80 -5.87
CA VAL A 63 -5.74 2.82 -4.90
C VAL A 63 -4.39 2.80 -5.62
N ASP A 64 -4.21 1.95 -6.63
CA ASP A 64 -2.98 1.86 -7.43
C ASP A 64 -2.63 3.18 -8.13
N ALA A 65 -3.63 3.83 -8.74
CA ALA A 65 -3.47 5.13 -9.40
C ALA A 65 -2.98 6.24 -8.45
N VAL A 66 -3.08 6.04 -7.13
CA VAL A 66 -2.54 6.94 -6.11
C VAL A 66 -1.24 6.41 -5.52
N LEU A 67 -1.18 5.14 -5.12
CA LEU A 67 -0.04 4.56 -4.41
C LEU A 67 1.18 4.38 -5.31
N THR A 68 1.03 3.84 -6.52
CA THR A 68 2.18 3.56 -7.39
C THR A 68 2.96 4.83 -7.72
N PRO A 69 2.34 5.91 -8.24
CA PRO A 69 3.08 7.14 -8.53
C PRO A 69 3.63 7.84 -7.27
N TRP A 70 3.00 7.61 -6.11
CA TRP A 70 3.47 8.18 -4.85
C TRP A 70 4.69 7.44 -4.32
N LEU A 71 4.69 6.11 -4.36
CA LEU A 71 5.82 5.26 -3.98
C LEU A 71 7.01 5.49 -4.91
N ASP A 72 6.79 5.60 -6.22
CA ASP A 72 7.86 5.87 -7.19
C ASP A 72 8.57 7.21 -6.91
N ARG A 73 7.82 8.20 -6.42
CA ARG A 73 8.35 9.53 -6.12
C ARG A 73 9.01 9.63 -4.75
N HIS A 74 8.47 8.95 -3.75
CA HIS A 74 8.83 9.18 -2.35
C HIS A 74 9.54 8.01 -1.67
N GLY A 75 9.52 6.82 -2.28
CA GLY A 75 10.11 5.60 -1.74
C GLY A 75 9.36 5.00 -0.55
N LEU A 76 9.82 3.82 -0.13
CA LEU A 76 9.24 3.07 0.99
C LEU A 76 9.47 3.76 2.34
N ASP A 77 10.56 4.52 2.50
CA ASP A 77 10.91 5.26 3.73
C ASP A 77 9.82 6.25 4.17
N ARG A 78 8.91 6.62 3.26
CA ARG A 78 7.81 7.55 3.53
C ARG A 78 6.55 6.86 4.05
N LEU A 79 6.43 5.54 3.92
CA LEU A 79 5.30 4.75 4.41
C LEU A 79 5.02 4.94 5.92
N PRO A 80 6.01 4.92 6.83
CA PRO A 80 5.74 5.14 8.25
C PRO A 80 5.01 6.46 8.54
N VAL A 81 5.38 7.51 7.80
CA VAL A 81 4.77 8.85 7.93
C VAL A 81 3.36 8.84 7.34
N LEU A 82 3.16 8.22 6.17
CA LEU A 82 1.83 8.06 5.56
C LEU A 82 0.86 7.38 6.53
N LEU A 83 1.26 6.24 7.09
CA LEU A 83 0.42 5.43 7.98
C LEU A 83 0.12 6.12 9.32
N THR A 84 1.01 7.03 9.75
CA THR A 84 0.81 7.82 10.98
C THR A 84 -0.10 9.03 10.73
N CYS A 85 0.05 9.70 9.59
CA CYS A 85 -0.72 10.90 9.26
C CYS A 85 -2.07 10.61 8.61
N VAL A 86 -2.22 9.47 7.96
CA VAL A 86 -3.43 9.07 7.21
C VAL A 86 -3.83 7.67 7.66
N ALA A 87 -4.29 7.54 8.91
CA ALA A 87 -4.56 6.25 9.56
C ALA A 87 -5.44 5.29 8.74
N LYS A 88 -6.40 5.81 7.95
CA LYS A 88 -7.27 5.00 7.07
C LYS A 88 -6.52 4.23 5.97
N MET A 89 -5.26 4.56 5.71
CA MET A 89 -4.46 3.95 4.65
C MET A 89 -3.79 2.64 5.05
N TYR A 90 -3.80 2.24 6.33
CA TYR A 90 -3.15 1.01 6.75
C TYR A 90 -3.66 -0.23 5.99
N THR A 91 -4.97 -0.52 6.09
CA THR A 91 -5.56 -1.66 5.39
C THR A 91 -5.42 -1.56 3.86
N PRO A 92 -5.74 -0.42 3.20
CA PRO A 92 -5.56 -0.29 1.75
C PRO A 92 -4.12 -0.48 1.27
N VAL A 93 -3.11 -0.05 2.03
CA VAL A 93 -1.70 -0.25 1.66
C VAL A 93 -1.30 -1.73 1.76
N VAL A 94 -1.76 -2.43 2.80
CA VAL A 94 -1.52 -3.87 2.94
C VAL A 94 -2.22 -4.65 1.83
N GLU A 95 -3.50 -4.38 1.58
CA GLU A 95 -4.27 -5.05 0.52
C GLU A 95 -3.74 -4.71 -0.87
N TYR A 96 -3.29 -3.48 -1.11
CA TYR A 96 -2.58 -3.09 -2.34
C TYR A 96 -1.30 -3.93 -2.51
N ALA A 97 -0.49 -4.04 -1.46
CA ALA A 97 0.77 -4.77 -1.55
C ALA A 97 0.54 -6.24 -1.92
N VAL A 98 -0.48 -6.85 -1.30
CA VAL A 98 -0.87 -8.24 -1.58
C VAL A 98 -1.51 -8.40 -2.96
N HIS A 99 -2.39 -7.49 -3.38
CA HIS A 99 -3.10 -7.59 -4.65
C HIS A 99 -2.20 -7.40 -5.86
N PHE A 100 -1.17 -6.55 -5.76
CA PHE A 100 -0.24 -6.25 -6.85
C PHE A 100 1.13 -6.95 -6.73
N ASP A 101 1.24 -7.95 -5.85
CA ASP A 101 2.49 -8.72 -5.60
C ASP A 101 3.70 -7.83 -5.24
N ARG A 102 3.45 -6.75 -4.50
CA ARG A 102 4.49 -5.81 -4.04
C ARG A 102 5.06 -6.28 -2.72
N LEU A 103 5.87 -7.35 -2.78
CA LEU A 103 6.58 -7.92 -1.63
C LEU A 103 7.46 -6.88 -0.92
N ASP A 104 8.08 -5.98 -1.67
CA ASP A 104 8.88 -4.86 -1.14
C ASP A 104 8.06 -3.96 -0.18
N VAL A 105 6.84 -3.61 -0.58
CA VAL A 105 5.91 -2.84 0.25
C VAL A 105 5.45 -3.68 1.44
N PHE A 106 5.10 -4.95 1.21
CA PHE A 106 4.61 -5.83 2.28
C PHE A 106 5.66 -6.07 3.36
N GLU A 107 6.90 -6.37 2.98
CA GLU A 107 8.04 -6.56 3.89
C GLU A 107 8.32 -5.28 4.69
N SER A 108 8.34 -4.12 4.04
CA SER A 108 8.48 -2.82 4.72
C SER A 108 7.39 -2.61 5.79
N LEU A 109 6.14 -3.03 5.51
CA LEU A 109 5.05 -2.98 6.50
C LEU A 109 5.30 -3.91 7.70
N THR A 110 5.82 -5.12 7.46
CA THR A 110 6.12 -6.08 8.53
C THR A 110 7.28 -5.62 9.42
N GLU A 111 8.33 -5.02 8.84
CA GLU A 111 9.49 -4.49 9.57
C GLU A 111 9.11 -3.33 10.51
N MET A 112 8.11 -2.53 10.14
CA MET A 112 7.63 -1.41 10.95
C MET A 112 6.95 -1.81 12.27
N GLY A 113 6.74 -3.12 12.53
CA GLY A 113 6.30 -3.63 13.83
C GLY A 113 4.89 -3.18 14.26
N ARG A 114 4.12 -2.53 13.38
CA ARG A 114 2.70 -2.27 13.62
C ARG A 114 1.96 -3.60 13.47
N ARG A 115 1.07 -3.91 14.43
CA ARG A 115 0.16 -5.09 14.49
C ARG A 115 0.24 -5.96 13.25
N ARG A 116 0.82 -7.17 13.38
CA ARG A 116 1.08 -8.17 12.31
C ARG A 116 0.32 -7.78 11.05
N SER A 117 0.94 -7.40 9.92
CA SER A 117 0.22 -6.96 8.70
C SER A 117 -0.99 -7.84 8.32
N CYS A 118 -0.92 -9.10 8.72
CA CYS A 118 -2.00 -10.08 8.84
C CYS A 118 -3.34 -9.59 9.47
N ASP A 119 -3.32 -8.72 10.47
CA ASP A 119 -4.51 -8.20 11.16
C ASP A 119 -5.24 -7.13 10.33
N ALA A 120 -4.63 -6.65 9.23
CA ALA A 120 -5.18 -5.57 8.42
C ALA A 120 -6.46 -5.99 7.69
N SER A 121 -6.55 -7.25 7.28
CA SER A 121 -7.65 -7.81 6.52
C SER A 121 -7.70 -9.33 6.68
N ALA A 122 -8.90 -9.92 6.68
CA ALA A 122 -9.07 -11.37 6.65
C ALA A 122 -8.96 -11.95 5.23
N ASN A 123 -8.75 -11.10 4.22
CA ASN A 123 -8.82 -11.48 2.80
C ASN A 123 -7.47 -11.57 2.11
N LEU A 124 -6.35 -11.40 2.81
CA LEU A 124 -5.02 -11.27 2.18
C LEU A 124 -4.67 -12.51 1.33
N LEU A 125 -4.86 -13.70 1.92
CA LEU A 125 -4.55 -14.95 1.21
C LEU A 125 -5.49 -15.17 0.02
N VAL A 126 -6.78 -14.82 0.16
CA VAL A 126 -7.77 -14.89 -0.92
C VAL A 126 -7.39 -13.93 -2.05
N LEU A 127 -6.97 -12.70 -1.75
CA LEU A 127 -6.55 -11.71 -2.74
C LEU A 127 -5.32 -12.19 -3.52
N ALA A 128 -4.28 -12.65 -2.84
CA ALA A 128 -3.08 -13.19 -3.48
C ALA A 128 -3.40 -14.40 -4.35
N ALA A 129 -4.20 -15.34 -3.81
CA ALA A 129 -4.57 -16.56 -4.52
C ALA A 129 -5.45 -16.29 -5.75
N THR A 130 -6.36 -15.32 -5.66
CA THR A 130 -7.17 -14.88 -6.79
C THR A 130 -6.31 -14.35 -7.94
N GLN A 131 -5.20 -13.66 -7.62
CA GLN A 131 -4.30 -13.10 -8.63
C GLN A 131 -3.21 -14.08 -9.10
N GLY A 132 -3.06 -15.23 -8.44
CA GLY A 132 -2.03 -16.22 -8.78
C GLY A 132 -0.64 -15.91 -8.21
N HIS A 133 -0.56 -15.06 -7.20
CA HIS A 133 0.72 -14.57 -6.64
C HIS A 133 1.36 -15.62 -5.71
N VAL A 134 2.06 -16.58 -6.31
CA VAL A 134 2.66 -17.72 -5.59
C VAL A 134 3.62 -17.28 -4.49
N ALA A 135 4.50 -16.30 -4.77
CA ALA A 135 5.48 -15.82 -3.80
C ALA A 135 4.82 -15.12 -2.60
N MET A 136 3.83 -14.26 -2.84
CA MET A 136 3.03 -13.63 -1.77
C MET A 136 2.25 -14.67 -0.96
N CYS A 137 1.61 -15.65 -1.59
CA CYS A 137 0.93 -16.75 -0.88
C CYS A 137 1.91 -17.54 0.00
N ALA A 138 3.09 -17.88 -0.52
CA ALA A 138 4.15 -18.57 0.23
C ALA A 138 4.57 -17.77 1.46
N HIS A 139 4.79 -16.46 1.29
CA HIS A 139 5.20 -15.57 2.36
C HIS A 139 4.11 -15.47 3.45
N LEU A 140 2.84 -15.26 3.07
CA LEU A 140 1.72 -15.20 4.00
C LEU A 140 1.60 -16.50 4.82
N VAL A 141 1.64 -17.65 4.14
CA VAL A 141 1.59 -18.97 4.78
C VAL A 141 2.77 -19.19 5.73
N ALA A 142 3.99 -18.84 5.31
CA ALA A 142 5.19 -18.96 6.14
C ALA A 142 5.12 -18.08 7.40
N CYS A 143 4.40 -16.95 7.35
CA CYS A 143 4.09 -16.13 8.52
C CYS A 143 2.96 -16.69 9.41
N GLY A 144 2.41 -17.86 9.08
CA GLY A 144 1.27 -18.49 9.76
C GLY A 144 -0.09 -17.88 9.40
N TYR A 145 -0.16 -17.10 8.32
CA TYR A 145 -1.42 -16.53 7.85
C TYR A 145 -2.19 -17.54 7.00
N VAL A 146 -3.06 -18.31 7.65
CA VAL A 146 -3.93 -19.32 7.02
C VAL A 146 -5.42 -18.94 7.10
N VAL A 147 -5.70 -17.66 7.34
CA VAL A 147 -7.08 -17.14 7.42
C VAL A 147 -7.76 -17.30 6.07
N ARG A 148 -8.97 -17.89 6.07
CA ARG A 148 -9.75 -18.18 4.86
C ARG A 148 -9.00 -19.04 3.82
N LEU A 149 -8.18 -19.99 4.28
CA LEU A 149 -7.42 -20.91 3.41
C LEU A 149 -8.29 -21.60 2.35
N VAL A 150 -9.47 -22.09 2.73
CA VAL A 150 -10.42 -22.77 1.82
C VAL A 150 -10.90 -21.82 0.72
N ASP A 151 -11.28 -20.59 1.08
CA ASP A 151 -11.74 -19.59 0.10
C ASP A 151 -10.61 -19.19 -0.86
N ALA A 152 -9.38 -19.11 -0.37
CA ALA A 152 -8.21 -18.82 -1.19
C ALA A 152 -7.94 -19.94 -2.20
N ALA A 153 -8.03 -21.19 -1.77
CA ALA A 153 -7.92 -22.34 -2.67
C ALA A 153 -9.05 -22.35 -3.71
N ASN A 154 -10.30 -22.15 -3.30
CA ASN A 154 -11.42 -22.05 -4.24
C ASN A 154 -11.24 -20.92 -5.26
N ALA A 155 -10.72 -19.76 -4.84
CA ALA A 155 -10.42 -18.65 -5.73
C ALA A 155 -9.28 -18.96 -6.72
N ALA A 156 -8.24 -19.65 -6.27
CA ALA A 156 -7.15 -20.13 -7.14
C ALA A 156 -7.66 -21.18 -8.14
N ALA A 157 -8.52 -22.10 -7.70
CA ALA A 157 -9.11 -23.14 -8.53
C ALA A 157 -10.02 -22.58 -9.63
N LEU A 158 -10.88 -21.63 -9.27
CA LEU A 158 -11.75 -20.94 -10.23
C LEU A 158 -10.95 -20.24 -11.35
N ARG A 159 -9.69 -19.86 -11.08
CA ARG A 159 -8.84 -19.11 -12.01
C ARG A 159 -7.68 -19.92 -12.60
N GLY A 160 -7.57 -21.20 -12.26
CA GLY A 160 -6.55 -22.09 -12.82
C GLY A 160 -5.14 -21.91 -12.25
N HIS A 161 -5.00 -21.32 -11.07
CA HIS A 161 -3.69 -21.06 -10.46
C HIS A 161 -3.12 -22.31 -9.78
N VAL A 162 -2.68 -23.28 -10.59
CA VAL A 162 -2.21 -24.60 -10.14
C VAL A 162 -1.09 -24.51 -9.11
N GLN A 163 -0.12 -23.60 -9.31
CA GLN A 163 1.03 -23.46 -8.40
C GLN A 163 0.62 -22.90 -7.04
N VAL A 164 -0.37 -22.02 -6.99
CA VAL A 164 -0.94 -21.55 -5.71
C VAL A 164 -1.64 -22.72 -5.01
N LEU A 165 -2.43 -23.52 -5.73
CA LEU A 165 -3.11 -24.68 -5.13
C LEU A 165 -2.12 -25.71 -4.60
N ALA A 166 -1.09 -26.06 -5.36
CA ALA A 166 -0.02 -26.96 -4.92
C ALA A 166 0.62 -26.47 -3.61
N LEU A 167 0.82 -25.16 -3.47
CA LEU A 167 1.32 -24.55 -2.24
C LEU A 167 0.32 -24.69 -1.09
N LEU A 168 -0.96 -24.38 -1.31
CA LEU A 168 -1.99 -24.46 -0.26
C LEU A 168 -2.33 -25.90 0.14
N VAL A 169 -2.10 -26.88 -0.75
CA VAL A 169 -2.34 -28.32 -0.52
C VAL A 169 -1.35 -28.84 0.52
N HIS A 170 -0.10 -28.37 0.42
CA HIS A 170 0.95 -28.73 1.36
C HIS A 170 0.59 -28.33 2.79
N GLU A 171 -0.17 -27.25 2.97
CA GLU A 171 -0.62 -26.79 4.29
C GLU A 171 -1.83 -27.56 4.83
N SER A 172 -2.74 -28.01 3.95
CA SER A 172 -3.88 -28.85 4.32
C SER A 172 -4.56 -29.43 3.09
N MET A 173 -4.86 -30.74 3.11
CA MET A 173 -5.70 -31.38 2.07
C MET A 173 -7.20 -31.28 2.35
N ALA A 174 -7.61 -30.72 3.51
CA ALA A 174 -9.01 -30.74 3.94
C ALA A 174 -9.94 -29.89 3.05
N TRP A 175 -9.38 -28.98 2.25
CA TRP A 175 -10.13 -28.13 1.33
C TRP A 175 -10.29 -28.71 -0.07
N VAL A 176 -9.56 -29.77 -0.43
CA VAL A 176 -9.71 -30.46 -1.73
C VAL A 176 -11.02 -31.24 -1.71
N LEU A 177 -12.12 -30.51 -1.81
CA LEU A 177 -13.49 -30.99 -1.72
C LEU A 177 -14.20 -30.74 -3.05
N LYS A 178 -15.41 -31.29 -3.13
CA LYS A 178 -16.36 -31.12 -4.24
C LYS A 178 -16.42 -29.68 -4.79
N GLU A 179 -16.36 -28.66 -3.91
CA GLU A 179 -16.43 -27.26 -4.31
C GLU A 179 -15.21 -26.79 -5.12
N THR A 180 -14.00 -27.26 -4.79
CA THR A 180 -12.81 -26.98 -5.59
C THR A 180 -12.95 -27.58 -6.99
N LEU A 181 -13.42 -28.83 -7.08
CA LEU A 181 -13.72 -29.48 -8.37
C LEU A 181 -14.80 -28.73 -9.16
N GLU A 182 -15.91 -28.34 -8.52
CA GLU A 182 -16.96 -27.55 -9.17
C GLU A 182 -16.41 -26.20 -9.69
N ASN A 183 -15.55 -25.53 -8.91
CA ASN A 183 -14.91 -24.29 -9.32
C ASN A 183 -13.93 -24.48 -10.48
N THR A 184 -13.19 -25.60 -10.54
CA THR A 184 -12.35 -25.90 -11.71
C THR A 184 -13.16 -26.10 -12.98
N VAL A 185 -14.33 -26.74 -12.86
CA VAL A 185 -15.26 -26.94 -13.99
C VAL A 185 -15.88 -25.61 -14.41
N TRP A 186 -16.34 -24.78 -13.48
CA TRP A 186 -16.88 -23.45 -13.78
C TRP A 186 -15.84 -22.49 -14.35
N GLY A 187 -14.58 -22.63 -13.91
CA GLY A 187 -13.46 -21.86 -14.42
C GLY A 187 -12.93 -22.32 -15.79
N ASP A 188 -13.45 -23.43 -16.32
CA ASP A 188 -12.94 -24.10 -17.54
C ASP A 188 -11.44 -24.44 -17.47
N GLN A 189 -10.98 -24.88 -16.30
CA GLN A 189 -9.55 -25.08 -15.99
C GLN A 189 -9.13 -26.53 -16.19
N VAL A 190 -9.01 -26.94 -17.46
CA VAL A 190 -8.70 -28.33 -17.85
C VAL A 190 -7.36 -28.80 -17.28
N ASP A 191 -6.31 -27.96 -17.31
CA ASP A 191 -4.99 -28.31 -16.79
C ASP A 191 -5.02 -28.59 -15.28
N LEU A 192 -5.84 -27.85 -14.55
CA LEU A 192 -6.01 -28.03 -13.12
C LEU A 192 -6.81 -29.30 -12.80
N LEU A 193 -7.81 -29.65 -13.62
CA LEU A 193 -8.53 -30.92 -13.50
C LEU A 193 -7.60 -32.12 -13.72
N VAL A 194 -6.71 -32.04 -14.73
CA VAL A 194 -5.69 -33.08 -14.95
C VAL A 194 -4.78 -33.17 -13.74
N TRP A 195 -4.26 -32.03 -13.27
CA TRP A 195 -3.42 -31.98 -12.07
C TRP A 195 -4.10 -32.61 -10.85
N LEU A 196 -5.37 -32.26 -10.56
CA LEU A 196 -6.14 -32.84 -9.45
C LEU A 196 -6.35 -34.36 -9.59
N CYS A 197 -6.48 -34.89 -10.81
CA CYS A 197 -6.60 -36.33 -11.04
C CYS A 197 -5.27 -37.09 -10.88
N ASP A 198 -4.15 -36.40 -11.06
CA ASP A 198 -2.80 -36.96 -11.00
C ASP A 198 -2.14 -36.84 -9.60
N THR A 199 -2.77 -36.11 -8.66
CA THR A 199 -2.28 -35.86 -7.29
C THR A 199 -2.90 -36.82 -6.28
#